data_AF-A0A840I796-F1
#
_entry.id   AF-A0A840I796-F1
#
_cell.length_a   1.000
_cell.length_b   1.000
_cell.length_c   1.000
_cell.angle_alpha   90.00
_cell.angle_beta   90.00
_cell.angle_gamma   90.00
#
_symmetry.space_group_name_H-M   'P 1'
#
loop_
_entity.id
_entity.type
_entity.pdbx_description
1 polymer ?
#
loop_
_entity_poly.entity_id
_entity_poly.type
_entity_poly.pdbx_seq_one_letter_code
_entity_poly.pdbx_strand_id
1 'polypeptide(L)'
;MAGYTPRGLERHLCRAPSVYAVHGKYRLAHTPWVNHSWHTTLYVNADGLTTGLVPDAQGITIQFDLHRHRLMASCPGGISDSFALEPMSVADFDARFSAMIERPGGSAIHDRRPNELP
;
A
#
# COMPACT_ATOMS: atom_id res chain seq x y z
N MET A 1 -36.28 -2.86 29.00
CA MET A 1 -36.02 -2.94 27.55
C MET A 1 -34.61 -2.45 27.30
N ALA A 2 -33.67 -3.35 27.08
CA ALA A 2 -32.29 -3.04 26.72
C ALA A 2 -31.97 -3.79 25.43
N GLY A 3 -31.57 -3.08 24.39
CA GLY A 3 -31.31 -3.70 23.10
C GLY A 3 -30.73 -2.71 22.10
N TYR A 4 -29.41 -2.57 22.12
CA TYR A 4 -28.62 -2.46 20.89
C TYR A 4 -27.14 -2.77 21.20
N THR A 5 -26.62 -3.85 20.62
CA THR A 5 -25.18 -4.08 20.52
C THR A 5 -24.91 -4.58 19.10
N PRO A 6 -24.26 -3.80 18.23
CA PRO A 6 -23.92 -4.31 16.91
C PRO A 6 -22.65 -5.14 17.03
N ARG A 7 -22.79 -6.47 17.12
CA ARG A 7 -21.71 -7.40 16.76
C ARG A 7 -21.69 -7.51 15.23
N GLY A 8 -20.76 -6.84 14.56
CA GLY A 8 -20.72 -6.91 13.10
C GLY A 8 -19.45 -6.46 12.36
N LEU A 9 -18.46 -5.84 13.00
CA LEU A 9 -17.31 -5.27 12.27
C LEU A 9 -16.15 -6.25 12.04
N GLU A 10 -16.11 -7.38 12.74
CA GLU A 10 -14.87 -8.19 12.83
C GLU A 10 -14.66 -9.20 11.70
N ARG A 11 -15.68 -9.46 10.85
CA ARG A 11 -15.59 -10.51 9.82
C ARG A 11 -14.96 -10.07 8.48
N HIS A 12 -14.75 -8.78 8.25
CA HIS A 12 -14.16 -8.30 7.00
C HIS A 12 -12.63 -8.09 7.06
N LEU A 13 -12.07 -7.93 8.27
CA LEU A 13 -10.64 -7.74 8.46
C LEU A 13 -9.83 -9.02 8.22
N CYS A 14 -10.38 -10.19 8.59
CA CYS A 14 -9.67 -11.47 8.56
C CYS A 14 -9.37 -12.02 7.14
N ARG A 15 -9.83 -11.35 6.07
CA ARG A 15 -9.55 -11.73 4.68
C ARG A 15 -8.88 -10.61 3.87
N ALA A 16 -8.51 -9.52 4.53
CA ALA A 16 -7.92 -8.38 3.87
C ALA A 16 -6.39 -8.42 4.10
N PRO A 17 -5.56 -8.26 3.06
CA PRO A 17 -4.11 -8.36 3.18
C PRO A 17 -3.55 -7.24 4.07
N SER A 18 -2.56 -7.51 4.93
CA SER A 18 -2.01 -6.47 5.79
C SER A 18 -1.55 -5.22 5.00
N VAL A 19 -1.65 -4.03 5.62
CA VAL A 19 -1.25 -2.73 5.03
C VAL A 19 0.16 -2.78 4.44
N TYR A 20 1.07 -3.51 5.10
CA TYR A 20 2.43 -3.65 4.63
C TYR A 20 2.56 -4.64 3.46
N ALA A 21 1.70 -5.65 3.36
CA ALA A 21 1.73 -6.56 2.21
C ALA A 21 1.28 -5.85 0.91
N VAL A 22 0.35 -4.90 0.98
CA VAL A 22 -0.22 -4.21 -0.20
C VAL A 22 0.87 -3.55 -1.05
N HIS A 23 1.74 -2.73 -0.46
CA HIS A 23 2.79 -2.02 -1.21
C HIS A 23 3.91 -2.97 -1.70
N GLY A 24 4.22 -4.02 -0.92
CA GLY A 24 5.20 -5.01 -1.32
C GLY A 24 4.73 -5.76 -2.56
N LYS A 25 3.46 -6.12 -2.60
CA LYS A 25 2.87 -6.77 -3.77
C LYS A 25 2.78 -5.89 -4.99
N TYR A 26 2.56 -4.59 -4.81
CA TYR A 26 2.68 -3.62 -5.90
C TYR A 26 4.10 -3.64 -6.50
N ARG A 27 5.15 -3.48 -5.68
CA ARG A 27 6.54 -3.54 -6.17
C ARG A 27 6.85 -4.89 -6.85
N LEU A 28 6.35 -5.99 -6.30
CA LEU A 28 6.52 -7.33 -6.84
C LEU A 28 5.84 -7.50 -8.21
N ALA A 29 4.66 -6.94 -8.41
CA ALA A 29 3.93 -7.03 -9.68
C ALA A 29 4.59 -6.23 -10.81
N HIS A 30 5.32 -5.17 -10.46
CA HIS A 30 5.88 -4.20 -11.40
C HIS A 30 7.40 -4.27 -11.57
N THR A 31 8.10 -5.17 -10.89
CA THR A 31 9.57 -5.33 -11.01
C THR A 31 9.90 -6.72 -11.58
N PRO A 32 10.96 -6.87 -12.40
CA PRO A 32 11.41 -8.19 -12.81
C PRO A 32 11.63 -9.12 -11.62
N TRP A 33 11.22 -10.38 -11.74
CA TRP A 33 11.42 -11.36 -10.68
C TRP A 33 12.91 -11.62 -10.48
N VAL A 34 13.47 -11.06 -9.41
CA VAL A 34 14.85 -11.28 -8.98
C VAL A 34 14.83 -11.92 -7.60
N ASN A 35 15.53 -13.05 -7.50
CA ASN A 35 15.88 -13.84 -6.31
C ASN A 35 14.89 -13.71 -5.12
N HIS A 36 14.05 -14.72 -4.92
CA HIS A 36 13.16 -14.86 -3.76
C HIS A 36 12.37 -13.59 -3.37
N SER A 37 12.05 -12.72 -4.34
CA SER A 37 11.37 -11.44 -4.09
C SER A 37 12.10 -10.51 -3.11
N TRP A 38 13.41 -10.65 -2.91
CA TRP A 38 14.16 -9.79 -1.99
C TRP A 38 14.15 -8.31 -2.40
N HIS A 39 13.92 -8.07 -3.69
CA HIS A 39 13.70 -6.73 -4.23
C HIS A 39 12.41 -6.06 -3.72
N THR A 40 11.50 -6.77 -3.06
CA THR A 40 10.24 -6.22 -2.53
C THR A 40 10.43 -5.49 -1.19
N THR A 41 11.61 -5.56 -0.60
CA THR A 41 11.94 -4.91 0.68
C THR A 41 11.82 -3.38 0.61
N LEU A 42 11.26 -2.77 1.65
CA LEU A 42 11.29 -1.31 1.79
C LEU A 42 12.68 -0.86 2.26
N TYR A 43 13.16 0.23 1.69
CA TYR A 43 14.37 0.92 2.14
C TYR A 43 14.03 1.97 3.19
N VAL A 44 14.94 2.18 4.14
CA VAL A 44 14.80 3.21 5.18
C VAL A 44 15.38 4.52 4.67
N ASN A 45 14.70 5.63 4.92
CA ASN A 45 15.24 6.98 4.77
C ASN A 45 14.89 7.86 5.99
N ALA A 46 15.32 9.11 5.98
CA ALA A 46 15.15 10.02 7.11
C ALA A 46 13.68 10.25 7.51
N ASP A 47 12.75 10.16 6.56
CA ASP A 47 11.32 10.38 6.80
C ASP A 47 10.54 9.08 7.10
N GLY A 48 11.13 7.90 6.85
CA GLY A 48 10.48 6.62 7.10
C GLY A 48 10.93 5.51 6.14
N LEU A 49 9.98 4.95 5.38
CA LEU A 49 10.21 3.81 4.51
C LEU A 49 9.83 4.10 3.05
N THR A 50 10.63 3.63 2.10
CA THR A 50 10.42 3.86 0.67
C THR A 50 10.58 2.60 -0.16
N THR A 51 9.82 2.49 -1.25
CA THR A 51 10.04 1.44 -2.26
C THR A 51 11.26 1.71 -3.13
N GLY A 52 11.80 2.92 -3.13
CA GLY A 52 12.58 3.41 -4.27
C GLY A 52 11.73 3.45 -5.55
N LEU A 53 12.38 3.65 -6.70
CA LEU A 53 11.69 3.74 -7.99
C LEU A 53 11.20 2.35 -8.43
N VAL A 54 9.88 2.18 -8.46
CA VAL A 54 9.20 1.01 -9.03
C VAL A 54 8.99 1.27 -10.53
N PRO A 55 9.35 0.34 -11.44
CA PRO A 55 9.19 0.52 -12.88
C PRO A 55 7.73 0.33 -13.32
N ASP A 56 6.90 1.30 -12.98
CA ASP A 56 5.50 1.42 -13.40
C ASP A 56 5.29 2.78 -14.06
N ALA A 57 4.72 2.80 -15.27
CA ALA A 57 4.69 3.97 -16.15
C ALA A 57 6.07 4.66 -16.29
N GLN A 58 6.20 5.93 -15.86
CA GLN A 58 7.47 6.68 -15.86
C GLN A 58 8.33 6.41 -14.62
N GLY A 59 7.86 5.54 -13.72
CA GLY A 59 8.44 5.24 -12.43
C GLY A 59 7.59 5.81 -11.30
N ILE A 60 7.25 4.96 -10.33
CA ILE A 60 6.48 5.34 -9.13
C ILE A 60 7.32 5.06 -7.89
N THR A 61 7.41 6.05 -7.00
CA THR A 61 7.99 5.86 -5.67
C THR A 61 6.88 5.96 -4.64
N ILE A 62 6.76 4.96 -3.77
CA ILE A 62 5.88 4.98 -2.61
C ILE A 62 6.72 5.30 -1.38
N GLN A 63 6.26 6.25 -0.57
CA GLN A 63 6.89 6.69 0.67
C GLN A 63 5.90 6.61 1.84
N PHE A 64 6.27 5.84 2.87
CA PHE A 64 5.73 6.00 4.21
C PHE A 64 6.49 7.12 4.91
N ASP A 65 5.85 8.28 5.06
CA ASP A 65 6.35 9.39 5.87
C ASP A 65 5.81 9.17 7.29
N LEU A 66 6.63 8.54 8.13
CA LEU A 66 6.27 8.15 9.49
C LEU A 66 6.27 9.34 10.44
N HIS A 67 6.99 10.41 10.10
CA HIS A 67 6.97 11.67 10.85
C HIS A 67 5.64 12.42 10.70
N ARG A 68 5.08 12.41 9.50
CA ARG A 68 3.82 13.11 9.18
C ARG A 68 2.61 12.18 9.09
N HIS A 69 2.78 10.90 9.44
CA HIS A 69 1.74 9.88 9.40
C HIS A 69 0.98 9.87 8.08
N ARG A 70 1.69 9.80 6.94
CA ARG A 70 1.07 9.78 5.61
C ARG A 70 1.75 8.81 4.67
N LEU A 71 0.99 8.32 3.71
CA LEU A 71 1.50 7.59 2.56
C LEU A 71 1.50 8.51 1.34
N MET A 72 2.58 8.47 0.56
CA MET A 72 2.73 9.29 -0.64
C MET A 72 3.13 8.41 -1.83
N ALA A 73 2.62 8.75 -3.01
CA ALA A 73 3.13 8.28 -4.29
C ALA A 73 3.63 9.47 -5.12
N SER A 74 4.78 9.32 -5.77
CA SER A 74 5.35 10.35 -6.64
C SER A 74 6.00 9.73 -7.89
N CYS A 75 5.94 10.45 -9.01
CA CYS A 75 6.69 10.12 -10.22
C CYS A 75 7.82 11.13 -10.47
N PRO A 76 8.85 10.78 -11.27
CA PRO A 76 9.93 11.68 -11.64
C PRO A 76 9.48 13.00 -12.29
N GLY A 77 8.27 13.04 -12.88
CA GLY A 77 7.66 14.24 -13.48
C GLY A 77 7.06 15.24 -12.47
N GLY A 78 7.20 15.00 -11.15
CA GLY A 78 6.76 15.92 -10.10
C GLY A 78 5.28 15.79 -9.71
N ILE A 79 4.52 14.92 -10.38
CA ILE A 79 3.15 14.60 -9.98
C ILE A 79 3.22 13.70 -8.74
N SER A 80 2.42 14.03 -7.74
CA SER A 80 2.31 13.25 -6.51
C SER A 80 0.90 13.26 -5.96
N ASP A 81 0.57 12.24 -5.18
CA ASP A 81 -0.65 12.16 -4.37
C ASP A 81 -0.34 11.53 -3.02
N SER A 82 -1.20 11.77 -2.02
CA SER A 82 -0.99 11.27 -0.67
C SER A 82 -2.27 11.19 0.15
N PHE A 83 -2.26 10.36 1.18
CA PHE A 83 -3.32 10.33 2.19
C PHE A 83 -2.76 10.05 3.60
N ALA A 84 -3.50 10.48 4.62
CA ALA A 84 -3.14 10.28 6.02
C ALA A 84 -3.29 8.81 6.45
N LEU A 85 -2.31 8.31 7.19
CA LEU A 85 -2.31 7.00 7.84
C LEU A 85 -3.03 7.10 9.18
N GLU A 86 -4.35 7.03 9.10
CA GLU A 86 -5.25 7.01 10.26
C GLU A 86 -5.83 5.60 10.44
N PRO A 87 -6.40 5.27 11.61
CA PRO A 87 -7.12 4.01 11.80
C PRO A 87 -8.20 3.84 10.72
N MET A 88 -8.03 2.85 9.86
CA MET A 88 -8.97 2.52 8.78
C MET A 88 -9.00 1.02 8.54
N SER A 89 -10.05 0.55 7.87
CA SER A 89 -10.06 -0.84 7.43
C SER A 89 -8.99 -1.05 6.37
N VAL A 90 -8.49 -2.27 6.27
CA VAL A 90 -7.55 -2.64 5.19
C VAL A 90 -8.18 -2.43 3.81
N ALA A 91 -9.49 -2.66 3.66
CA ALA A 91 -10.17 -2.44 2.40
C ALA A 91 -10.18 -0.95 2.00
N ASP A 92 -10.40 -0.06 2.97
CA ASP A 92 -10.29 1.39 2.73
C ASP A 92 -8.86 1.79 2.40
N PHE A 93 -7.88 1.18 3.04
CA PHE A 93 -6.47 1.39 2.72
C PHE A 93 -6.14 0.96 1.29
N ASP A 94 -6.54 -0.24 0.84
CA ASP A 94 -6.28 -0.74 -0.52
C ASP A 94 -6.96 0.14 -1.58
N ALA A 95 -8.19 0.62 -1.31
CA ALA A 95 -8.89 1.55 -2.18
C ALA A 95 -8.18 2.91 -2.28
N ARG A 96 -7.78 3.50 -1.14
CA ARG A 96 -7.03 4.77 -1.09
C ARG A 96 -5.66 4.63 -1.74
N PHE A 97 -4.99 3.51 -1.51
CA PHE A 97 -3.70 3.18 -2.13
C PHE A 97 -3.82 3.12 -3.65
N SER A 98 -4.80 2.39 -4.17
CA SER A 98 -5.05 2.27 -5.61
C SER A 98 -5.31 3.63 -6.26
N ALA A 99 -6.16 4.45 -5.65
CA ALA A 99 -6.43 5.80 -6.15
C ALA A 99 -5.19 6.70 -6.11
N MET A 100 -4.38 6.60 -5.04
CA MET A 100 -3.17 7.40 -4.85
C MET A 100 -2.10 7.08 -5.91
N ILE A 101 -1.94 5.82 -6.32
CA ILE A 101 -0.94 5.43 -7.35
C ILE A 101 -1.41 5.73 -8.77
N GLU A 102 -2.71 5.71 -9.03
CA GLU A 102 -3.28 6.02 -10.35
C GLU A 102 -3.10 7.50 -10.72
N ARG A 103 -3.13 8.41 -9.73
CA ARG A 103 -2.97 9.86 -9.91
C ARG A 103 -1.65 10.28 -10.58
N PRO A 104 -0.47 9.81 -10.12
CA PRO A 104 0.81 10.03 -10.81
C PRO A 104 0.99 9.16 -12.06
N GLY A 105 0.00 8.33 -12.43
CA GLY A 105 -0.01 7.52 -13.65
C GLY A 105 0.40 6.07 -13.47
N GLY A 106 0.53 5.58 -12.23
CA GLY A 106 0.76 4.17 -11.94
C GLY A 106 -0.49 3.31 -12.15
N SER A 107 -0.32 2.00 -12.11
CA SER A 107 -1.33 0.98 -12.34
C SER A 107 -1.59 0.19 -11.05
N ALA A 108 -2.82 0.15 -10.56
CA ALA A 108 -3.19 -0.57 -9.33
C ALA A 108 -3.32 -2.10 -9.47
N ILE A 109 -2.41 -2.70 -10.24
CA ILE A 109 -2.38 -4.14 -10.52
C ILE A 109 -1.42 -4.82 -9.53
N HIS A 110 -2.00 -5.45 -8.51
CA HIS A 110 -1.29 -6.30 -7.57
C HIS A 110 -2.23 -7.38 -7.03
N ASP A 111 -1.66 -8.48 -6.51
CA ASP A 111 -2.47 -9.54 -5.91
C ASP A 111 -3.11 -9.10 -4.59
N ARG A 112 -4.43 -9.00 -4.55
CA ARG A 112 -5.19 -8.54 -3.37
C ARG A 112 -5.54 -9.65 -2.38
N ARG A 113 -5.17 -10.91 -2.65
CA ARG A 113 -5.43 -12.02 -1.73
C ARG A 113 -4.47 -11.98 -0.54
N PRO A 114 -4.88 -12.21 0.71
CA PRO A 114 -3.92 -12.38 1.81
C PRO A 114 -2.93 -13.50 1.51
N ASN A 115 -1.67 -13.30 1.88
CA ASN A 115 -0.60 -14.29 1.68
C ASN A 115 -0.24 -14.93 3.03
N GLU A 116 -1.24 -15.52 3.67
CA GLU A 116 -1.09 -16.21 4.95
C GLU A 116 -0.81 -17.70 4.69
N LEU A 117 0.09 -18.29 5.48
CA LEU A 117 0.26 -19.75 5.51
C LEU A 117 -0.91 -20.35 6.31
N PRO A 118 -1.47 -21.51 5.89
CA PRO A 118 -2.57 -22.16 6.60
C PRO A 118 -2.20 -22.60 8.03
#